data_AF-A0A9W9ZJD4-F1
#
_entry.id   AF-A0A9W9ZJD4-F1
#
_cell.length_a   1.000
_cell.length_b   1.000
_cell.length_c   1.000
_cell.angle_alpha   90.00
_cell.angle_beta   90.00
_cell.angle_gamma   90.00
#
_symmetry.space_group_name_H-M   'P 1'
#
loop_
_entity.id
_entity.type
_entity.pdbx_description
1 polymer ?
#
loop_
_entity_poly.entity_id
_entity_poly.type
_entity_poly.pdbx_seq_one_letter_code
_entity_poly.pdbx_strand_id
1 'polypeptide(L)'
;MAKSNREIKGFFDMPTIKISDKCKPIIKDLFCRYHFPPCDTSLDKPQARSICRSTCEYMDQDLCKQEMIHVRKLADTAPVLDKDMINCALYDVADGGKAPECYQYYPLPDCYYGIGVGYHGNVNITRSGNTCQSWSSQCPHRHWRIPKDVVDQNDSNMCRNPDSSAPDGPWCYTTDLNVRWEYCNVSRCPPRVPEEAPAFLTGYPLNSTAIHISWQSLPPSRYKEQLLGYRVKYRSLGSQMYNEVNVTSNFTEAVFKGVPHTIYEIEVNGFNEIGHGPTSKVLVVKTLSFGEVTVRVNFQLVIDADFNSDLLNRSSSNFVAMEESLRNAIKRHFNTSSILKIFDVRVLAFRNGSVEVDLKVFTVINANTTKQVKTVDHLMDGIVSALKKEFKVTSIIVL
;
A
#
# COMPACT_ATOMS: atom_id res chain seq x y z
N MET A 1 0.63 19.73 -30.47
CA MET A 1 -0.09 20.98 -30.80
C MET A 1 -0.28 21.75 -29.51
N ALA A 2 0.45 22.84 -29.30
CA ALA A 2 0.32 23.64 -28.08
C ALA A 2 -0.93 24.54 -28.21
N LYS A 3 -1.99 24.24 -27.45
CA LYS A 3 -3.13 25.14 -27.32
C LYS A 3 -2.67 26.43 -26.61
N SER A 4 -3.09 27.58 -27.13
CA SER A 4 -2.66 28.90 -26.63
C SER A 4 -3.32 29.24 -25.29
N ASN A 5 -2.66 30.03 -24.43
CA ASN A 5 -3.26 30.60 -23.20
C ASN A 5 -4.62 31.30 -23.44
N ARG A 6 -4.87 31.79 -24.67
CA ARG A 6 -6.18 32.34 -25.09
C ARG A 6 -7.31 31.30 -25.11
N GLU A 7 -7.00 30.06 -25.49
CA GLU A 7 -7.98 28.97 -25.62
C GLU A 7 -8.37 28.41 -24.24
N ILE A 8 -7.41 28.39 -23.30
CA ILE A 8 -7.64 28.01 -21.90
C ILE A 8 -8.62 28.96 -21.21
N LYS A 9 -8.41 30.27 -21.39
CA LYS A 9 -9.27 31.31 -20.81
C LYS A 9 -10.68 31.28 -21.43
N GLY A 10 -10.76 31.02 -22.75
CA GLY A 10 -12.01 30.89 -23.48
C GLY A 10 -12.92 29.75 -23.01
N PHE A 11 -12.37 28.62 -22.53
CA PHE A 11 -13.18 27.49 -22.04
C PHE A 11 -13.90 27.80 -20.71
N PHE A 12 -13.19 28.40 -19.74
CA PHE A 12 -13.75 28.69 -18.41
C PHE A 12 -14.60 29.96 -18.37
N ASP A 13 -14.47 30.85 -19.37
CA ASP A 13 -15.26 32.07 -19.52
C ASP A 13 -16.39 31.93 -20.55
N MET A 14 -16.68 30.72 -21.05
CA MET A 14 -17.78 30.49 -22.01
C MET A 14 -19.15 30.77 -21.35
N PRO A 15 -20.00 31.65 -21.93
CA PRO A 15 -21.31 31.98 -21.37
C PRO A 15 -22.32 30.82 -21.32
N THR A 16 -22.01 29.70 -21.99
CA THR A 16 -22.95 28.61 -22.29
C THR A 16 -22.97 27.48 -21.26
N ILE A 17 -21.98 27.38 -20.35
CA ILE A 17 -21.94 26.34 -19.30
C ILE A 17 -21.79 26.98 -17.91
N LYS A 18 -22.81 26.82 -17.06
CA LYS A 18 -22.69 27.11 -15.63
C LYS A 18 -22.06 25.90 -14.91
N ILE A 19 -20.74 25.92 -14.74
CA ILE A 19 -20.03 24.94 -13.90
C ILE A 19 -20.17 25.37 -12.44
N SER A 20 -20.54 24.45 -11.53
CA SER A 20 -20.64 24.75 -10.10
C SER A 20 -19.28 25.03 -9.46
N ASP A 21 -19.25 25.81 -8.37
CA ASP A 21 -18.00 26.10 -7.64
C ASP A 21 -17.34 24.86 -7.05
N LYS A 22 -18.11 23.78 -6.82
CA LYS A 22 -17.60 22.47 -6.43
C LYS A 22 -16.89 21.74 -7.56
N CYS A 23 -17.37 21.91 -8.79
CA CYS A 23 -16.87 21.22 -9.97
C CYS A 23 -15.71 21.98 -10.68
N LYS A 24 -15.69 23.32 -10.60
CA LYS A 24 -14.65 24.16 -11.22
C LYS A 24 -13.21 23.74 -10.88
N PRO A 25 -12.84 23.40 -9.63
CA PRO A 25 -11.46 23.07 -9.29
C PRO A 25 -10.95 21.81 -10.00
N ILE A 26 -11.76 20.74 -10.00
CA ILE A 26 -11.36 19.47 -10.63
C ILE A 26 -11.33 19.56 -12.15
N ILE A 27 -12.27 20.27 -12.79
CA ILE A 27 -12.25 20.47 -14.25
C ILE A 27 -11.02 21.29 -14.66
N LYS A 28 -10.66 22.32 -13.90
CA LYS A 28 -9.44 23.10 -14.13
C LYS A 28 -8.18 22.25 -14.00
N ASP A 29 -8.08 21.48 -12.93
CA ASP A 29 -6.92 20.62 -12.70
C ASP A 29 -6.78 19.55 -13.79
N LEU A 30 -7.88 18.86 -14.14
CA LEU A 30 -7.90 17.85 -15.21
C LEU A 30 -7.47 18.46 -16.55
N PHE A 31 -8.06 19.59 -16.94
CA PHE A 31 -7.76 20.27 -18.19
C PHE A 31 -6.28 20.70 -18.26
N CYS A 32 -5.76 21.29 -17.18
CA CYS A 32 -4.36 21.69 -17.09
C CYS A 32 -3.42 20.49 -17.23
N ARG A 33 -3.68 19.38 -16.52
CA ARG A 33 -2.80 18.20 -16.55
C ARG A 33 -2.91 17.39 -17.84
N TYR A 34 -4.07 17.40 -18.48
CA TYR A 34 -4.25 16.74 -19.77
C TYR A 34 -3.43 17.46 -20.86
N HIS A 35 -3.50 18.79 -20.91
CA HIS A 35 -2.78 19.57 -21.92
C HIS A 35 -1.31 19.85 -21.56
N PHE A 36 -1.00 19.89 -20.26
CA PHE A 36 0.34 20.16 -19.72
C PHE A 36 0.68 19.11 -18.64
N PRO A 37 0.87 17.84 -19.02
CA PRO A 37 1.18 16.79 -18.06
C PRO A 37 2.52 17.09 -17.38
N PRO A 38 2.62 16.98 -16.04
CA PRO A 38 3.89 17.17 -15.36
C PRO A 38 4.88 16.07 -15.78
N CYS A 39 6.14 16.45 -15.95
CA CYS A 39 7.19 15.49 -16.26
C CYS A 39 7.65 14.78 -14.98
N ASP A 40 7.67 13.45 -15.01
CA ASP A 40 8.32 12.64 -14.01
C ASP A 40 9.80 12.47 -14.37
N THR A 41 10.67 12.84 -13.45
CA THR A 41 12.13 12.77 -13.60
C THR A 41 12.77 11.68 -12.75
N SER A 42 11.97 10.77 -12.16
CA SER A 42 12.46 9.61 -11.41
C SER A 42 13.02 8.50 -12.31
N LEU A 43 12.79 8.59 -13.63
CA LEU A 43 13.34 7.71 -14.65
C LEU A 43 14.52 8.35 -15.39
N ASP A 44 15.38 7.51 -15.98
CA ASP A 44 16.52 7.94 -16.82
C ASP A 44 16.11 8.84 -18.01
N LYS A 45 14.87 8.70 -18.48
CA LYS A 45 14.27 9.56 -19.50
C LYS A 45 13.02 10.20 -18.90
N PRO A 46 12.91 11.55 -18.90
CA PRO A 46 11.70 12.21 -18.45
C PRO A 46 10.48 11.72 -19.23
N GLN A 47 9.44 11.32 -18.51
CA GLN A 47 8.17 10.87 -19.10
C GLN A 47 7.02 11.73 -18.60
N ALA A 48 6.04 11.97 -19.45
CA ALA A 48 4.83 12.71 -19.08
C ALA A 48 3.96 11.86 -18.15
N ARG A 49 3.55 12.45 -17.02
CA ARG A 49 2.65 11.80 -16.07
C ARG A 49 1.19 11.95 -16.52
N SER A 50 0.55 10.85 -16.89
CA SER A 50 -0.87 10.80 -17.27
C SER A 50 -1.78 10.96 -16.06
N ILE A 51 -3.08 11.23 -16.30
CA ILE A 51 -4.11 11.24 -15.25
C ILE A 51 -4.58 9.81 -14.99
N CYS A 52 -4.86 9.46 -13.73
CA CYS A 52 -5.44 8.16 -13.39
C CYS A 52 -6.92 8.08 -13.81
N ARG A 53 -7.36 6.89 -14.22
CA ARG A 53 -8.76 6.59 -14.54
C ARG A 53 -9.71 6.97 -13.41
N SER A 54 -9.34 6.66 -12.16
CA SER A 54 -10.13 6.98 -10.97
C SER A 54 -10.39 8.48 -10.80
N THR A 55 -9.43 9.34 -11.18
CA THR A 55 -9.58 10.81 -11.19
C THR A 55 -10.64 11.25 -12.18
N CYS A 56 -10.55 10.72 -13.42
CA CYS A 56 -11.51 11.06 -14.47
C CYS A 56 -12.90 10.57 -14.10
N GLU A 57 -13.04 9.33 -13.64
CA GLU A 57 -14.32 8.74 -13.22
C GLU A 57 -14.93 9.50 -12.05
N TYR A 58 -14.13 9.90 -11.05
CA TYR A 58 -14.61 10.71 -9.94
C TYR A 58 -15.16 12.07 -10.40
N MET A 59 -14.47 12.75 -11.31
CA MET A 59 -14.99 13.98 -11.91
C MET A 59 -16.30 13.70 -12.68
N ASP A 60 -16.27 12.71 -13.56
CA ASP A 60 -17.27 12.48 -14.59
C ASP A 60 -18.56 11.84 -14.08
N GLN A 61 -18.44 10.94 -13.10
CA GLN A 61 -19.54 10.10 -12.61
C GLN A 61 -20.03 10.52 -11.23
N ASP A 62 -19.17 11.13 -10.40
CA ASP A 62 -19.51 11.52 -9.03
C ASP A 62 -19.66 13.04 -8.88
N LEU A 63 -18.57 13.79 -8.96
CA LEU A 63 -18.52 15.20 -8.51
C LEU A 63 -19.22 16.16 -9.48
N CYS A 64 -19.04 15.99 -10.79
CA CYS A 64 -19.54 16.88 -11.84
C CYS A 64 -20.61 16.23 -12.72
N LYS A 65 -21.27 15.17 -12.24
CA LYS A 65 -22.14 14.31 -13.06
C LYS A 65 -23.15 15.08 -13.92
N GLN A 66 -23.78 16.13 -13.37
CA GLN A 66 -24.80 16.91 -14.08
C GLN A 66 -24.17 17.84 -15.11
N GLU A 67 -23.08 18.52 -14.74
CA GLU A 67 -22.32 19.40 -15.60
C GLU A 67 -21.73 18.64 -16.80
N MET A 68 -21.22 17.43 -16.57
CA MET A 68 -20.54 16.63 -17.59
C MET A 68 -21.47 16.16 -18.72
N ILE A 69 -22.78 16.05 -18.47
CA ILE A 69 -23.77 15.83 -19.55
C ILE A 69 -23.76 16.99 -20.56
N HIS A 70 -23.65 18.22 -20.08
CA HIS A 70 -23.58 19.41 -20.92
C HIS A 70 -22.21 19.56 -21.59
N VAL A 71 -21.13 19.26 -20.85
CA VAL A 71 -19.76 19.29 -21.37
C VAL A 71 -19.59 18.33 -22.56
N ARG A 72 -20.12 17.09 -22.49
CA ARG A 72 -20.05 16.14 -23.60
C ARG A 72 -20.80 16.63 -24.85
N LYS A 73 -22.01 17.17 -24.68
CA LYS A 73 -22.78 17.75 -25.79
C LYS A 73 -22.03 18.91 -26.46
N LEU A 74 -21.31 19.71 -25.68
CA LEU A 74 -20.49 20.79 -26.21
C LEU A 74 -19.22 20.29 -26.88
N ALA A 75 -18.60 19.24 -26.37
CA ALA A 75 -17.44 18.59 -27.01
C ALA A 75 -17.76 18.09 -28.43
N ASP A 76 -19.03 17.78 -28.73
CA ASP A 76 -19.47 17.43 -30.09
C ASP A 76 -19.46 18.60 -31.07
N THR A 77 -19.58 19.84 -30.56
CA THR A 77 -19.78 21.05 -31.37
C THR A 77 -18.65 22.08 -31.26
N ALA A 78 -17.85 22.01 -30.19
CA ALA A 78 -16.85 23.01 -29.84
C ALA A 78 -15.42 22.49 -30.11
N PRO A 79 -14.65 23.11 -31.02
CA PRO A 79 -13.27 22.68 -31.33
C PRO A 79 -12.28 22.78 -30.15
N VAL A 80 -12.64 23.53 -29.11
CA VAL A 80 -11.76 23.87 -27.98
C VAL A 80 -11.68 22.74 -26.96
N LEU A 81 -12.69 21.86 -26.90
CA LEU A 81 -12.75 20.78 -25.91
C LEU A 81 -12.39 19.44 -26.56
N ASP A 82 -11.30 18.84 -26.08
CA ASP A 82 -10.86 17.52 -26.56
C ASP A 82 -11.74 16.43 -25.95
N LYS A 83 -12.37 15.60 -26.80
CA LYS A 83 -13.23 14.50 -26.35
C LYS A 83 -12.45 13.42 -25.60
N ASP A 84 -11.17 13.27 -25.91
CA ASP A 84 -10.33 12.26 -25.27
C ASP A 84 -10.06 12.62 -23.80
N MET A 85 -10.07 13.92 -23.46
CA MET A 85 -9.91 14.39 -22.07
C MET A 85 -11.00 13.86 -21.13
N ILE A 86 -12.21 13.67 -21.66
CA ILE A 86 -13.38 13.25 -20.88
C ILE A 86 -13.74 11.78 -21.11
N ASN A 87 -12.90 11.05 -21.85
CA ASN A 87 -13.04 9.63 -22.08
C ASN A 87 -12.19 8.84 -21.08
N CYS A 88 -12.77 8.53 -19.92
CA CYS A 88 -12.02 7.93 -18.82
C CYS A 88 -11.40 6.55 -19.14
N ALA A 89 -11.91 5.85 -20.15
CA ALA A 89 -11.35 4.57 -20.60
C ALA A 89 -9.94 4.68 -21.19
N LEU A 90 -9.52 5.88 -21.62
CA LEU A 90 -8.18 6.15 -22.15
C LEU A 90 -7.10 6.27 -21.07
N TYR A 91 -7.51 6.38 -19.81
CA TYR A 91 -6.60 6.56 -18.69
C TYR A 91 -6.25 5.23 -18.00
N ASP A 92 -5.02 5.16 -17.48
CA ASP A 92 -4.48 4.04 -16.74
C ASP A 92 -5.00 3.99 -15.29
N VAL A 93 -5.00 2.80 -14.70
CA VAL A 93 -5.28 2.63 -13.27
C VAL A 93 -3.99 2.82 -12.45
N ALA A 94 -4.11 3.38 -11.26
CA ALA A 94 -3.00 3.44 -10.31
C ALA A 94 -2.65 2.01 -9.87
N ASP A 95 -1.41 1.57 -10.11
CA ASP A 95 -0.98 0.19 -9.86
C ASP A 95 0.19 0.07 -8.86
N GLY A 96 0.72 1.19 -8.38
CA GLY A 96 1.69 1.27 -7.29
C GLY A 96 3.08 0.70 -7.64
N GLY A 97 3.33 0.39 -8.92
CA GLY A 97 4.53 -0.32 -9.35
C GLY A 97 5.15 0.16 -10.66
N LYS A 98 4.49 1.04 -11.42
CA LYS A 98 5.03 1.65 -12.64
C LYS A 98 5.43 3.11 -12.43
N ALA A 99 6.54 3.51 -13.03
CA ALA A 99 6.96 4.90 -13.14
C ALA A 99 6.85 5.35 -14.61
N PRO A 100 6.31 6.55 -14.91
CA PRO A 100 5.64 7.44 -13.96
C PRO A 100 4.29 6.89 -13.49
N GLU A 101 4.04 6.94 -12.20
CA GLU A 101 2.73 6.59 -11.64
C GLU A 101 1.70 7.64 -12.10
N CYS A 102 0.48 7.25 -12.45
CA CYS A 102 -0.52 8.21 -12.91
C CYS A 102 -0.88 9.23 -11.82
N TYR A 103 -1.41 10.39 -12.22
CA TYR A 103 -1.85 11.44 -11.30
C TYR A 103 -3.26 11.14 -10.77
N GLN A 104 -3.34 10.94 -9.46
CA GLN A 104 -4.62 10.78 -8.77
C GLN A 104 -5.04 12.11 -8.13
N TYR A 105 -6.20 12.64 -8.56
CA TYR A 105 -6.83 13.77 -7.92
C TYR A 105 -7.44 13.29 -6.61
N TYR A 106 -6.73 13.56 -5.53
CA TYR A 106 -7.35 13.61 -4.23
C TYR A 106 -7.95 15.02 -4.15
N PRO A 107 -9.27 15.19 -3.93
CA PRO A 107 -9.75 16.50 -3.53
C PRO A 107 -8.86 16.92 -2.36
N LEU A 108 -8.11 18.01 -2.53
CA LEU A 108 -7.34 18.60 -1.44
C LEU A 108 -8.34 18.73 -0.31
N PRO A 109 -8.23 17.94 0.76
CA PRO A 109 -9.28 17.96 1.74
C PRO A 109 -9.26 19.38 2.33
N ASP A 110 -10.40 20.07 2.39
CA ASP A 110 -10.56 21.30 3.19
C ASP A 110 -10.50 20.99 4.71
N CYS A 111 -9.88 19.86 5.04
CA CYS A 111 -9.83 19.26 6.34
C CYS A 111 -8.45 18.63 6.58
N TYR A 112 -8.09 18.43 7.84
CA TYR A 112 -6.83 17.79 8.21
C TYR A 112 -7.06 16.57 9.10
N TYR A 113 -6.15 15.60 9.02
CA TYR A 113 -6.13 14.44 9.91
C TYR A 113 -5.10 14.60 11.02
N GLY A 114 -5.28 13.88 12.13
CA GLY A 114 -4.37 13.93 13.27
C GLY A 114 -4.13 15.38 13.72
N ILE A 115 -2.87 15.81 13.66
CA ILE A 115 -2.46 17.19 13.96
C ILE A 115 -2.23 18.05 12.70
N GLY A 116 -2.43 17.51 11.50
CA GLY A 116 -2.35 18.27 10.25
C GLY A 116 -0.96 18.46 9.65
N VAL A 117 0.00 17.57 9.94
CA VAL A 117 1.34 17.58 9.32
C VAL A 117 1.27 17.37 7.80
N GLY A 118 0.44 16.43 7.35
CA GLY A 118 0.22 16.17 5.92
C GLY A 118 -0.87 17.02 5.27
N TYR A 119 -1.30 18.10 5.93
CA TYR A 119 -2.32 18.99 5.37
C TYR A 119 -1.71 19.89 4.30
N HIS A 120 -2.16 19.72 3.06
CA HIS A 120 -1.71 20.50 1.90
C HIS A 120 -2.84 21.28 1.22
N GLY A 121 -3.94 21.57 1.94
CA GLY A 121 -5.05 22.35 1.41
C GLY A 121 -4.71 23.83 1.16
N ASN A 122 -5.65 24.56 0.57
CA ASN A 122 -5.41 25.92 0.07
C ASN A 122 -5.87 27.05 1.03
N VAL A 123 -6.27 26.70 2.25
CA VAL A 123 -6.68 27.71 3.26
C VAL A 123 -5.48 28.57 3.65
N ASN A 124 -5.68 29.89 3.66
CA ASN A 124 -4.66 30.89 4.02
C ASN A 124 -5.22 32.00 4.94
N ILE A 125 -6.24 31.67 5.73
CA ILE A 125 -6.88 32.56 6.70
C ILE A 125 -6.99 31.83 8.05
N THR A 126 -6.73 32.56 9.13
CA THR A 126 -6.77 32.04 10.51
C THR A 126 -8.20 31.92 11.06
N ARG A 127 -8.39 31.30 12.22
CA ARG A 127 -9.70 31.20 12.88
C ARG A 127 -10.32 32.57 13.19
N SER A 128 -9.50 33.55 13.55
CA SER A 128 -9.93 34.92 13.79
C SER A 128 -10.07 35.76 12.53
N GLY A 129 -9.81 35.19 11.35
CA GLY A 129 -9.95 35.89 10.06
C GLY A 129 -8.70 36.64 9.60
N ASN A 130 -7.55 36.45 10.24
CA ASN A 130 -6.30 37.08 9.81
C ASN A 130 -5.76 36.40 8.56
N THR A 131 -5.30 37.20 7.60
CA THR A 131 -4.61 36.68 6.41
C THR A 131 -3.26 36.10 6.82
N CYS A 132 -2.91 34.94 6.27
CA CYS A 132 -1.61 34.32 6.51
C CYS A 132 -0.48 35.11 5.82
N GLN A 133 0.63 35.28 6.53
CA GLN A 133 1.91 35.71 6.00
C GLN A 133 2.53 34.56 5.18
N SER A 134 3.16 34.90 4.06
CA SER A 134 3.93 33.91 3.26
C SER A 134 5.05 33.30 4.10
N TRP A 135 5.21 31.97 4.02
CA TRP A 135 6.30 31.25 4.69
C TRP A 135 7.69 31.66 4.20
N SER A 136 7.79 32.30 3.02
CA SER A 136 9.03 32.87 2.50
C SER A 136 9.23 34.34 2.89
N SER A 137 8.20 35.03 3.38
CA SER A 137 8.29 36.42 3.82
C SER A 137 8.87 36.51 5.22
N GLN A 138 9.71 37.51 5.48
CA GLN A 138 10.23 37.82 6.81
C GLN A 138 9.51 38.99 7.48
N CYS A 139 8.40 39.45 6.89
CA CYS A 139 7.57 40.54 7.38
C CYS A 139 6.07 40.17 7.35
N PRO A 140 5.27 40.60 8.35
CA PRO A 140 5.70 41.34 9.55
C PRO A 140 6.48 40.50 10.58
N HIS A 141 6.28 39.19 10.60
CA HIS A 141 6.90 38.32 11.59
C HIS A 141 8.14 37.63 11.02
N ARG A 142 9.32 38.00 11.51
CA ARG A 142 10.55 37.25 11.19
C ARG A 142 10.51 35.86 11.78
N HIS A 143 10.98 34.87 11.03
CA HIS A 143 11.09 33.49 11.49
C HIS A 143 12.36 32.83 10.95
N TRP A 144 12.99 32.03 11.80
CA TRP A 144 14.38 31.59 11.67
C TRP A 144 14.63 30.49 10.64
N ARG A 145 13.59 29.80 10.15
CA ARG A 145 13.69 28.73 9.16
C ARG A 145 12.38 28.61 8.38
N ILE A 146 12.48 28.32 7.07
CA ILE A 146 11.35 27.80 6.29
C ILE A 146 11.44 26.27 6.36
N PRO A 147 10.44 25.58 6.92
CA PRO A 147 10.44 24.13 7.02
C PRO A 147 10.55 23.47 5.63
N LYS A 148 11.33 22.38 5.51
CA LYS A 148 11.60 21.74 4.22
C LYS A 148 10.32 21.28 3.52
N ASP A 149 9.40 20.74 4.32
CA ASP A 149 8.06 20.27 3.95
C ASP A 149 7.19 21.36 3.30
N VAL A 150 7.49 22.64 3.55
CA VAL A 150 6.84 23.81 2.96
C VAL A 150 7.59 24.32 1.70
N VAL A 151 8.92 24.20 1.69
CA VAL A 151 9.79 24.64 0.59
C VAL A 151 9.62 23.77 -0.66
N ASP A 152 9.53 22.44 -0.48
CA ASP A 152 9.44 21.49 -1.60
C ASP A 152 8.11 21.58 -2.36
N GLN A 153 7.11 22.29 -1.80
CA GLN A 153 5.73 22.32 -2.30
C GLN A 153 5.25 23.71 -2.76
N ASN A 154 6.10 24.74 -2.72
CA ASN A 154 5.75 26.13 -3.10
C ASN A 154 4.49 26.66 -2.36
N ASP A 155 4.39 26.37 -1.06
CA ASP A 155 3.20 26.56 -0.23
C ASP A 155 2.92 28.02 0.21
N SER A 156 3.34 29.00 -0.60
CA SER A 156 3.09 30.45 -0.47
C SER A 156 2.74 30.91 0.96
N ASN A 157 1.47 31.28 1.22
CA ASN A 157 0.93 31.62 2.54
C ASN A 157 -0.12 30.63 3.04
N MET A 158 -0.12 29.39 2.54
CA MET A 158 -1.13 28.40 2.92
C MET A 158 -0.87 27.85 4.32
N CYS A 159 -1.92 27.50 5.04
CA CYS A 159 -1.86 26.92 6.37
C CYS A 159 -1.18 25.55 6.37
N ARG A 160 -0.22 25.33 7.28
CA ARG A 160 0.54 24.07 7.38
C ARG A 160 0.78 23.74 8.85
N ASN A 161 1.19 22.51 9.16
CA ASN A 161 1.72 22.19 10.50
C ASN A 161 3.13 21.58 10.39
N PRO A 162 4.11 22.41 10.04
CA PRO A 162 5.48 21.94 9.88
C PRO A 162 6.05 21.42 11.20
N ASP A 163 6.92 20.42 11.09
CA ASP A 163 7.66 19.82 12.21
C ASP A 163 6.78 19.28 13.37
N SER A 164 5.47 19.02 13.11
CA SER A 164 4.51 18.61 14.15
C SER A 164 4.38 19.62 15.30
N SER A 165 4.70 20.89 15.06
CA SER A 165 4.89 21.91 16.10
C SER A 165 3.62 22.31 16.84
N ALA A 166 2.45 22.15 16.21
CA ALA A 166 1.17 22.54 16.81
C ALA A 166 0.25 21.33 17.02
N PRO A 167 -0.22 21.06 18.25
CA PRO A 167 -1.01 19.87 18.54
C PRO A 167 -2.44 19.92 17.98
N ASP A 168 -2.99 21.11 17.76
CA ASP A 168 -4.42 21.27 17.47
C ASP A 168 -4.75 21.46 15.98
N GLY A 169 -3.76 21.47 15.08
CA GLY A 169 -4.00 21.51 13.64
C GLY A 169 -3.06 22.44 12.85
N PRO A 170 -3.36 22.66 11.56
CA PRO A 170 -2.64 23.60 10.70
C PRO A 170 -2.71 25.02 11.24
N TRP A 171 -1.61 25.75 11.05
CA TRP A 171 -1.44 27.14 11.47
C TRP A 171 -0.65 27.92 10.42
N CYS A 172 -0.56 29.23 10.60
CA CYS A 172 0.32 30.08 9.80
C CYS A 172 0.80 31.28 10.63
N TYR A 173 1.88 31.92 10.19
CA TYR A 173 2.18 33.29 10.62
C TYR A 173 1.11 34.23 10.06
N THR A 174 0.75 35.29 10.77
CA THR A 174 -0.33 36.21 10.32
C THR A 174 0.22 37.52 9.76
N THR A 175 -0.59 38.27 9.03
CA THR A 175 -0.24 39.63 8.60
C THR A 175 -0.50 40.71 9.65
N ASP A 176 -1.13 40.37 10.78
CA ASP A 176 -1.35 41.29 11.90
C ASP A 176 -0.07 41.42 12.74
N LEU A 177 0.38 42.66 12.98
CA LEU A 177 1.57 42.96 13.79
C LEU A 177 1.46 42.45 15.25
N ASN A 178 0.24 42.31 15.78
CA ASN A 178 -0.02 41.92 17.16
C ASN A 178 -0.21 40.40 17.33
N VAL A 179 -0.51 39.67 16.25
CA VAL A 179 -0.76 38.22 16.29
C VAL A 179 0.31 37.52 15.47
N ARG A 180 1.35 37.00 16.14
CA ARG A 180 2.49 36.39 15.46
C ARG A 180 2.10 35.19 14.58
N TRP A 181 1.35 34.26 15.14
CA TRP A 181 0.85 33.07 14.45
C TRP A 181 -0.47 32.66 15.06
N GLU A 182 -1.28 31.93 14.30
CA GLU A 182 -2.58 31.45 14.77
C GLU A 182 -2.97 30.16 14.03
N TYR A 183 -3.81 29.34 14.66
CA TYR A 183 -4.44 28.21 14.00
C TYR A 183 -5.35 28.65 12.86
N CYS A 184 -5.37 27.83 11.82
CA CYS A 184 -6.23 28.06 10.68
C CYS A 184 -7.64 27.52 10.86
N ASN A 185 -8.58 28.11 10.13
CA ASN A 185 -9.97 27.64 10.09
C ASN A 185 -10.11 26.44 9.14
N VAL A 186 -9.39 25.36 9.47
CA VAL A 186 -9.46 24.08 8.76
C VAL A 186 -10.17 23.10 9.67
N SER A 187 -11.12 22.34 9.13
CA SER A 187 -11.86 21.34 9.92
C SER A 187 -11.04 20.05 10.06
N ARG A 188 -11.31 19.22 11.07
CA ARG A 188 -10.78 17.84 11.06
C ARG A 188 -11.53 17.03 10.01
N CYS A 189 -10.81 16.21 9.27
CA CYS A 189 -11.45 15.33 8.31
C CYS A 189 -12.37 14.34 9.03
N PRO A 190 -13.49 13.94 8.41
CA PRO A 190 -14.27 12.84 8.93
C PRO A 190 -13.35 11.62 9.03
N PRO A 191 -13.41 10.88 10.15
CA PRO A 191 -12.59 9.69 10.33
C PRO A 191 -12.91 8.69 9.19
N ARG A 192 -11.88 8.03 8.65
CA ARG A 192 -12.03 7.08 7.54
C ARG A 192 -11.81 5.67 8.03
N VAL A 193 -12.15 4.70 7.18
CA VAL A 193 -11.69 3.31 7.37
C VAL A 193 -10.20 3.24 7.00
N PRO A 194 -9.46 2.22 7.48
CA PRO A 194 -8.06 2.05 7.08
C PRO A 194 -7.89 2.07 5.56
N GLU A 195 -6.98 2.91 5.04
CA GLU A 195 -6.82 3.13 3.60
C GLU A 195 -6.05 2.00 2.89
N GLU A 196 -5.21 1.27 3.63
CA GLU A 196 -4.36 0.20 3.10
C GLU A 196 -4.86 -1.19 3.51
N ALA A 197 -4.57 -2.17 2.65
CA ALA A 197 -4.85 -3.57 2.91
C ALA A 197 -3.63 -4.26 3.56
N PRO A 198 -3.84 -5.23 4.47
CA PRO A 198 -2.73 -6.00 5.04
C PRO A 198 -1.89 -6.68 3.95
N ALA A 199 -0.59 -6.42 3.97
CA ALA A 199 0.35 -6.99 3.01
C ALA A 199 0.84 -8.38 3.45
N PHE A 200 1.40 -9.13 2.50
CA PHE A 200 2.06 -10.43 2.73
C PHE A 200 1.21 -11.44 3.52
N LEU A 201 -0.08 -11.53 3.21
CA LEU A 201 -0.93 -12.60 3.74
C LEU A 201 -0.38 -13.97 3.29
N THR A 202 -0.06 -14.81 4.26
CA THR A 202 0.42 -16.17 4.02
C THR A 202 -0.27 -17.14 4.99
N GLY A 203 -0.31 -18.42 4.63
CA GLY A 203 -0.91 -19.43 5.50
C GLY A 203 -0.56 -20.84 5.09
N TYR A 204 -0.87 -21.78 5.99
CA TYR A 204 -0.62 -23.20 5.81
C TYR A 204 -1.59 -24.02 6.68
N PRO A 205 -1.97 -25.23 6.27
CA PRO A 205 -2.84 -26.07 7.06
C PRO A 205 -2.05 -26.66 8.24
N LEU A 206 -2.61 -26.68 9.44
CA LEU A 206 -2.02 -27.34 10.61
C LEU A 206 -2.36 -28.83 10.63
N ASN A 207 -3.59 -29.17 10.26
CA ASN A 207 -4.13 -30.52 10.21
C ASN A 207 -5.35 -30.55 9.28
N SER A 208 -6.16 -31.60 9.36
CA SER A 208 -7.37 -31.74 8.55
C SER A 208 -8.46 -30.68 8.81
N THR A 209 -8.49 -30.03 9.97
CA THR A 209 -9.56 -29.11 10.35
C THR A 209 -9.07 -27.72 10.76
N ALA A 210 -7.80 -27.40 10.61
CA ALA A 210 -7.24 -26.14 11.07
C ALA A 210 -6.26 -25.55 10.07
N ILE A 211 -6.38 -24.26 9.81
CA ILE A 211 -5.47 -23.47 8.98
C ILE A 211 -4.91 -22.33 9.82
N HIS A 212 -3.59 -22.16 9.77
CA HIS A 212 -2.89 -21.02 10.32
C HIS A 212 -2.66 -19.98 9.22
N ILE A 213 -2.92 -18.72 9.51
CA ILE A 213 -2.62 -17.58 8.65
C ILE A 213 -1.86 -16.50 9.40
N SER A 214 -1.08 -15.71 8.67
CA SER A 214 -0.33 -14.57 9.19
C SER A 214 -0.15 -13.50 8.11
N TRP A 215 -0.14 -12.24 8.49
CA TRP A 215 0.02 -11.08 7.61
C TRP A 215 0.99 -10.05 8.20
N GLN A 216 1.35 -9.04 7.42
CA GLN A 216 2.07 -7.86 7.92
C GLN A 216 1.08 -6.83 8.48
N SER A 217 1.42 -6.20 9.59
CA SER A 217 0.62 -5.12 10.16
C SER A 217 0.53 -3.95 9.19
N LEU A 218 -0.59 -3.23 9.21
CA LEU A 218 -0.70 -1.98 8.46
C LEU A 218 0.37 -0.99 8.96
N PRO A 219 1.03 -0.24 8.05
CA PRO A 219 1.94 0.80 8.47
C PRO A 219 1.20 1.82 9.35
N PRO A 220 1.88 2.50 10.28
CA PRO A 220 1.28 3.58 11.04
C PRO A 220 0.64 4.56 10.06
N SER A 221 -0.67 4.73 10.14
CA SER A 221 -1.38 5.66 9.26
C SER A 221 -0.75 7.04 9.40
N ARG A 222 -0.57 7.76 8.27
CA ARG A 222 -0.18 9.18 8.26
C ARG A 222 -1.12 10.04 9.13
N TYR A 223 -2.29 9.51 9.46
CA TYR A 223 -3.43 10.19 10.03
C TYR A 223 -3.76 9.79 11.48
N LYS A 224 -2.90 8.97 12.12
CA LYS A 224 -3.05 8.52 13.53
C LYS A 224 -4.43 7.90 13.84
N GLU A 225 -5.04 7.21 12.90
CA GLU A 225 -6.27 6.44 13.20
C GLU A 225 -5.94 5.26 14.13
N GLN A 226 -6.77 5.05 15.16
CA GLN A 226 -6.60 3.94 16.10
C GLN A 226 -7.13 2.65 15.46
N LEU A 227 -6.23 1.83 14.93
CA LEU A 227 -6.56 0.51 14.42
C LEU A 227 -7.06 -0.37 15.57
N LEU A 228 -8.31 -0.83 15.49
CA LEU A 228 -8.89 -1.73 16.49
C LEU A 228 -8.46 -3.18 16.26
N GLY A 229 -8.35 -3.58 15.00
CA GLY A 229 -7.97 -4.94 14.66
C GLY A 229 -8.04 -5.28 13.19
N TYR A 230 -8.05 -6.59 12.93
CA TYR A 230 -8.14 -7.21 11.62
C TYR A 230 -9.34 -8.14 11.58
N ARG A 231 -10.05 -8.17 10.45
CA ARG A 231 -11.06 -9.16 10.16
C ARG A 231 -10.52 -10.15 9.14
N VAL A 232 -10.57 -11.43 9.49
CA VAL A 232 -10.30 -12.56 8.62
C VAL A 232 -11.63 -13.04 8.03
N LYS A 233 -11.73 -13.04 6.72
CA LYS A 233 -12.85 -13.60 5.95
C LYS A 233 -12.39 -14.86 5.26
N TYR A 234 -13.14 -15.94 5.40
CA TYR A 234 -12.81 -17.18 4.71
C TYR A 234 -14.05 -17.96 4.29
N ARG A 235 -13.93 -18.69 3.18
CA ARG A 235 -14.98 -19.57 2.66
C ARG A 235 -14.38 -20.76 1.94
N SER A 236 -15.09 -21.88 1.90
CA SER A 236 -14.70 -22.98 1.00
C SER A 236 -14.90 -22.56 -0.45
N LEU A 237 -14.01 -23.00 -1.33
CA LEU A 237 -14.09 -22.72 -2.76
C LEU A 237 -15.46 -23.17 -3.32
N GLY A 238 -16.18 -22.25 -3.96
CA GLY A 238 -17.54 -22.48 -4.48
C GLY A 238 -18.68 -22.21 -3.49
N SER A 239 -18.39 -21.94 -2.21
CA SER A 239 -19.39 -21.40 -1.28
C SER A 239 -19.64 -19.92 -1.58
N GLN A 240 -20.89 -19.47 -1.45
CA GLN A 240 -21.22 -18.05 -1.52
C GLN A 240 -21.09 -17.35 -0.16
N MET A 241 -21.13 -18.10 0.94
CA MET A 241 -21.13 -17.56 2.30
C MET A 241 -19.71 -17.54 2.89
N TYR A 242 -19.33 -16.39 3.43
CA TYR A 242 -18.11 -16.20 4.20
C TYR A 242 -18.34 -16.44 5.69
N ASN A 243 -17.34 -17.01 6.33
CA ASN A 243 -17.17 -16.96 7.77
C ASN A 243 -16.22 -15.81 8.11
N GLU A 244 -16.41 -15.20 9.28
CA GLU A 244 -15.65 -14.03 9.71
C GLU A 244 -15.09 -14.24 11.12
N VAL A 245 -13.83 -13.86 11.34
CA VAL A 245 -13.17 -13.86 12.65
C VAL A 245 -12.42 -12.54 12.82
N ASN A 246 -12.64 -11.88 13.97
CA ASN A 246 -11.94 -10.65 14.31
C ASN A 246 -10.73 -10.95 15.21
N VAL A 247 -9.63 -10.24 14.96
CA VAL A 247 -8.35 -10.34 15.66
C VAL A 247 -7.96 -8.93 16.11
N THR A 248 -7.48 -8.76 17.33
CA THR A 248 -7.09 -7.43 17.84
C THR A 248 -5.83 -6.93 17.15
N SER A 249 -5.60 -5.60 17.15
CA SER A 249 -4.50 -4.98 16.40
C SER A 249 -3.09 -5.37 16.87
N ASN A 250 -2.96 -5.95 18.07
CA ASN A 250 -1.70 -6.46 18.62
C ASN A 250 -1.24 -7.78 17.99
N PHE A 251 -2.10 -8.46 17.23
CA PHE A 251 -1.79 -9.73 16.60
C PHE A 251 -1.90 -9.62 15.08
N THR A 252 -1.00 -10.33 14.39
CA THR A 252 -0.98 -10.41 12.92
C THR A 252 -1.05 -11.87 12.45
N GLU A 253 -1.63 -12.74 13.26
CA GLU A 253 -1.85 -14.15 12.96
C GLU A 253 -3.17 -14.65 13.54
N ALA A 254 -3.73 -15.69 12.92
CA ALA A 254 -4.94 -16.34 13.38
C ALA A 254 -4.95 -17.82 12.98
N VAL A 255 -5.70 -18.62 13.74
CA VAL A 255 -6.02 -20.01 13.40
C VAL A 255 -7.54 -20.15 13.33
N PHE A 256 -8.06 -20.65 12.22
CA PHE A 256 -9.49 -20.91 12.06
C PHE A 256 -9.76 -22.39 11.76
N LYS A 257 -10.98 -22.81 12.08
CA LYS A 257 -11.45 -24.18 11.88
C LYS A 257 -12.07 -24.32 10.48
N GLY A 258 -11.68 -25.39 9.80
CA GLY A 258 -12.20 -25.77 8.50
C GLY A 258 -12.65 -27.23 8.49
N VAL A 259 -12.97 -27.68 7.29
CA VAL A 259 -13.40 -29.04 6.97
C VAL A 259 -12.22 -29.77 6.32
N PRO A 260 -12.05 -31.08 6.55
CA PRO A 260 -11.03 -31.91 5.91
C PRO A 260 -11.02 -31.84 4.38
N HIS A 261 -9.82 -31.90 3.81
CA HIS A 261 -9.59 -31.95 2.36
C HIS A 261 -10.30 -30.86 1.52
N THR A 262 -10.52 -29.68 2.11
CA THR A 262 -11.32 -28.59 1.53
C THR A 262 -10.42 -27.40 1.20
N ILE A 263 -10.61 -26.81 0.02
CA ILE A 263 -9.91 -25.61 -0.42
C ILE A 263 -10.64 -24.39 0.12
N TYR A 264 -9.91 -23.48 0.75
CA TYR A 264 -10.41 -22.23 1.29
C TYR A 264 -9.82 -21.02 0.57
N GLU A 265 -10.68 -20.04 0.29
CA GLU A 265 -10.29 -18.67 -0.06
C GLU A 265 -10.32 -17.83 1.21
N ILE A 266 -9.24 -17.07 1.46
CA ILE A 266 -9.03 -16.33 2.69
C ILE A 266 -8.59 -14.91 2.36
N GLU A 267 -9.19 -13.94 3.01
CA GLU A 267 -8.91 -12.51 2.87
C GLU A 267 -8.81 -11.87 4.25
N VAL A 268 -7.97 -10.85 4.40
CA VAL A 268 -7.84 -10.09 5.65
C VAL A 268 -7.97 -8.60 5.37
N ASN A 269 -8.73 -7.88 6.19
CA ASN A 269 -8.81 -6.42 6.14
C ASN A 269 -8.61 -5.81 7.53
N GLY A 270 -8.02 -4.62 7.60
CA GLY A 270 -7.99 -3.83 8.83
C GLY A 270 -9.36 -3.22 9.13
N PHE A 271 -9.64 -2.93 10.41
CA PHE A 271 -10.84 -2.19 10.80
C PHE A 271 -10.61 -1.27 12.00
N ASN A 272 -11.41 -0.21 12.05
CA ASN A 272 -11.48 0.74 13.16
C ASN A 272 -12.95 1.01 13.53
N GLU A 273 -13.23 2.01 14.36
CA GLU A 273 -14.60 2.37 14.77
C GLU A 273 -15.50 2.82 13.60
N ILE A 274 -14.90 3.24 12.48
CA ILE A 274 -15.63 3.69 11.29
C ILE A 274 -16.06 2.52 10.43
N GLY A 275 -15.22 1.50 10.33
CA GLY A 275 -15.53 0.30 9.57
C GLY A 275 -14.30 -0.42 9.04
N HIS A 276 -14.50 -1.10 7.93
CA HIS A 276 -13.54 -2.03 7.33
C HIS A 276 -12.80 -1.39 6.16
N GLY A 277 -11.46 -1.45 6.19
CA GLY A 277 -10.60 -1.06 5.07
C GLY A 277 -10.61 -2.08 3.94
N PRO A 278 -9.77 -1.89 2.91
CA PRO A 278 -9.67 -2.80 1.78
C PRO A 278 -9.12 -4.16 2.20
N THR A 279 -9.52 -5.20 1.47
CA THR A 279 -9.08 -6.59 1.67
C THR A 279 -7.74 -6.85 1.03
N SER A 280 -6.93 -7.69 1.67
CA SER A 280 -5.69 -8.22 1.11
C SER A 280 -5.94 -8.97 -0.19
N LYS A 281 -4.85 -9.29 -0.91
CA LYS A 281 -4.92 -10.32 -1.97
C LYS A 281 -5.45 -11.64 -1.37
N VAL A 282 -6.26 -12.35 -2.15
CA VAL A 282 -6.84 -13.63 -1.76
C VAL A 282 -5.73 -14.67 -1.56
N LEU A 283 -5.75 -15.33 -0.41
CA LEU A 283 -4.91 -16.48 -0.11
C LEU A 283 -5.74 -17.77 -0.28
N VAL A 284 -5.20 -18.73 -1.03
CA VAL A 284 -5.84 -20.04 -1.22
C VAL A 284 -5.07 -21.11 -0.46
N VAL A 285 -5.74 -21.82 0.45
CA VAL A 285 -5.13 -22.91 1.25
C VAL A 285 -6.07 -24.10 1.30
N LYS A 286 -5.52 -25.31 1.11
CA LYS A 286 -6.26 -26.57 1.26
C LYS A 286 -5.96 -27.19 2.63
N THR A 287 -6.99 -27.59 3.36
CA THR A 287 -6.83 -28.40 4.58
C THR A 287 -6.29 -29.80 4.25
N LEU A 288 -5.62 -30.43 5.22
CA LEU A 288 -5.03 -31.75 5.02
C LEU A 288 -6.08 -32.87 5.07
N SER A 289 -5.64 -34.07 4.70
CA SER A 289 -6.45 -35.28 4.87
C SER A 289 -6.45 -35.73 6.34
N PHE A 290 -7.39 -36.59 6.73
CA PHE A 290 -7.39 -37.15 8.07
C PHE A 290 -6.08 -37.89 8.38
N GLY A 291 -5.55 -37.67 9.60
CA GLY A 291 -4.28 -38.24 10.03
C GLY A 291 -3.04 -37.48 9.54
N GLU A 292 -3.17 -36.51 8.63
CA GLU A 292 -2.06 -35.66 8.19
C GLU A 292 -1.94 -34.41 9.09
N VAL A 293 -0.70 -34.07 9.45
CA VAL A 293 -0.35 -32.88 10.25
C VAL A 293 0.85 -32.17 9.65
N THR A 294 0.87 -30.84 9.78
CA THR A 294 2.03 -30.04 9.40
C THR A 294 2.97 -29.86 10.59
N VAL A 295 4.21 -30.29 10.41
CA VAL A 295 5.32 -30.02 11.32
C VAL A 295 6.11 -28.83 10.77
N ARG A 296 6.38 -27.85 11.64
CA ARG A 296 7.24 -26.71 11.34
C ARG A 296 8.59 -26.95 11.98
N VAL A 297 9.67 -26.83 11.20
CA VAL A 297 11.04 -26.94 11.70
C VAL A 297 11.85 -25.74 11.23
N ASN A 298 12.60 -25.13 12.15
CA ASN A 298 13.49 -24.03 11.85
C ASN A 298 14.92 -24.57 11.71
N PHE A 299 15.61 -24.13 10.68
CA PHE A 299 17.01 -24.45 10.45
C PHE A 299 17.83 -23.18 10.34
N GLN A 300 19.06 -23.24 10.80
CA GLN A 300 20.09 -22.29 10.43
C GLN A 300 21.14 -23.04 9.60
N LEU A 301 21.41 -22.56 8.40
CA LEU A 301 22.40 -23.11 7.49
C LEU A 301 23.59 -22.16 7.39
N VAL A 302 24.79 -22.69 7.21
CA VAL A 302 25.96 -21.91 6.83
C VAL A 302 26.38 -22.35 5.43
N ILE A 303 26.36 -21.43 4.47
CA ILE A 303 26.75 -21.67 3.08
C ILE A 303 28.10 -21.00 2.85
N ASP A 304 29.08 -21.80 2.40
CA ASP A 304 30.41 -21.34 2.00
C ASP A 304 30.36 -20.64 0.64
N ALA A 305 29.92 -19.38 0.68
CA ALA A 305 29.80 -18.46 -0.43
C ALA A 305 30.12 -17.04 0.04
N ASP A 306 30.56 -16.18 -0.88
CA ASP A 306 30.85 -14.78 -0.59
C ASP A 306 29.54 -14.02 -0.28
N PHE A 307 29.50 -13.37 0.88
CA PHE A 307 28.34 -12.61 1.31
C PHE A 307 28.18 -11.33 0.48
N ASN A 308 27.03 -11.17 -0.18
CA ASN A 308 26.63 -9.92 -0.82
C ASN A 308 25.65 -9.16 0.10
N SER A 309 25.91 -7.89 0.38
CA SER A 309 25.04 -7.04 1.21
C SER A 309 23.62 -6.90 0.64
N ASP A 310 23.41 -7.12 -0.66
CA ASP A 310 22.08 -7.18 -1.28
C ASP A 310 21.20 -8.28 -0.67
N LEU A 311 21.78 -9.33 -0.09
CA LEU A 311 21.06 -10.40 0.60
C LEU A 311 20.39 -9.93 1.90
N LEU A 312 20.71 -8.74 2.40
CA LEU A 312 19.99 -8.13 3.53
C LEU A 312 18.65 -7.51 3.10
N ASN A 313 18.48 -7.20 1.81
CA ASN A 313 17.27 -6.62 1.26
C ASN A 313 16.42 -7.69 0.58
N ARG A 314 15.27 -8.03 1.17
CA ARG A 314 14.33 -9.04 0.65
C ARG A 314 13.80 -8.75 -0.76
N SER A 315 13.82 -7.49 -1.18
CA SER A 315 13.36 -7.09 -2.52
C SER A 315 14.47 -7.11 -3.57
N SER A 316 15.73 -7.42 -3.18
CA SER A 316 16.83 -7.50 -4.13
C SER A 316 16.70 -8.74 -5.01
N SER A 317 17.16 -8.62 -6.27
CA SER A 317 17.21 -9.75 -7.20
C SER A 317 18.03 -10.92 -6.66
N ASN A 318 19.11 -10.62 -5.93
CA ASN A 318 20.00 -11.62 -5.33
C ASN A 318 19.30 -12.39 -4.20
N PHE A 319 18.56 -11.71 -3.33
CA PHE A 319 17.76 -12.38 -2.28
C PHE A 319 16.73 -13.32 -2.92
N VAL A 320 15.95 -12.80 -3.89
CA VAL A 320 14.88 -13.55 -4.54
C VAL A 320 15.43 -14.78 -5.27
N ALA A 321 16.52 -14.63 -6.03
CA ALA A 321 17.15 -15.73 -6.76
C ALA A 321 17.70 -16.82 -5.82
N MET A 322 18.34 -16.42 -4.72
CA MET A 322 18.90 -17.37 -3.75
C MET A 322 17.80 -18.07 -2.95
N GLU A 323 16.76 -17.36 -2.54
CA GLU A 323 15.58 -17.94 -1.91
C GLU A 323 14.91 -18.98 -2.82
N GLU A 324 14.71 -18.64 -4.10
CA GLU A 324 14.07 -19.53 -5.06
C GLU A 324 14.92 -20.79 -5.30
N SER A 325 16.23 -20.65 -5.40
CA SER A 325 17.17 -21.77 -5.57
C SER A 325 17.12 -22.73 -4.37
N LEU A 326 17.22 -22.21 -3.14
CA LEU A 326 17.11 -23.01 -1.90
C LEU A 326 15.76 -23.73 -1.81
N ARG A 327 14.66 -23.00 -2.04
CA ARG A 327 13.30 -23.53 -2.01
C ARG A 327 13.12 -24.66 -3.02
N ASN A 328 13.60 -24.46 -4.25
CA ASN A 328 13.45 -25.42 -5.34
C ASN A 328 14.32 -26.66 -5.14
N ALA A 329 15.54 -26.51 -4.60
CA ALA A 329 16.40 -27.64 -4.27
C ALA A 329 15.75 -28.58 -3.23
N ILE A 330 15.26 -28.00 -2.13
CA ILE A 330 14.60 -28.76 -1.05
C ILE A 330 13.31 -29.40 -1.57
N LYS A 331 12.43 -28.64 -2.24
CA LYS A 331 11.18 -29.18 -2.78
C LYS A 331 11.41 -30.31 -3.78
N ARG A 332 12.39 -30.18 -4.69
CA ARG A 332 12.73 -31.24 -5.67
C ARG A 332 13.17 -32.53 -4.97
N HIS A 333 14.05 -32.43 -3.97
CA HIS A 333 14.57 -33.60 -3.27
C HIS A 333 13.47 -34.41 -2.57
N PHE A 334 12.55 -33.73 -1.89
CA PHE A 334 11.49 -34.38 -1.13
C PHE A 334 10.22 -34.68 -1.94
N ASN A 335 10.17 -34.34 -3.24
CA ASN A 335 9.00 -34.58 -4.07
C ASN A 335 8.64 -36.08 -4.18
N THR A 336 9.65 -36.96 -4.13
CA THR A 336 9.48 -38.43 -4.20
C THR A 336 9.46 -39.11 -2.83
N SER A 337 9.54 -38.35 -1.73
CA SER A 337 9.56 -38.92 -0.39
C SER A 337 8.21 -39.55 -0.04
N SER A 338 8.23 -40.79 0.44
CA SER A 338 7.06 -41.49 0.96
C SER A 338 6.79 -41.19 2.44
N ILE A 339 7.74 -40.54 3.12
CA ILE A 339 7.70 -40.32 4.57
C ILE A 339 7.07 -38.96 4.91
N LEU A 340 7.43 -37.93 4.15
CA LEU A 340 7.05 -36.55 4.38
C LEU A 340 6.91 -35.80 3.07
N LYS A 341 6.09 -34.73 3.04
CA LYS A 341 5.91 -33.86 1.88
C LYS A 341 6.20 -32.42 2.27
N ILE A 342 6.97 -31.71 1.45
CA ILE A 342 7.25 -30.28 1.72
C ILE A 342 6.05 -29.45 1.28
N PHE A 343 5.39 -28.80 2.25
CA PHE A 343 4.33 -27.83 1.99
C PHE A 343 4.94 -26.50 1.53
N ASP A 344 5.87 -25.95 2.32
CA ASP A 344 6.52 -24.68 2.03
C ASP A 344 7.91 -24.60 2.66
N VAL A 345 8.77 -23.77 2.08
CA VAL A 345 10.10 -23.43 2.60
C VAL A 345 10.20 -21.91 2.56
N ARG A 346 10.50 -21.29 3.70
CA ARG A 346 10.64 -19.83 3.81
C ARG A 346 12.03 -19.46 4.27
N VAL A 347 12.66 -18.53 3.57
CA VAL A 347 13.90 -17.89 4.02
C VAL A 347 13.53 -16.72 4.91
N LEU A 348 13.97 -16.75 6.17
CA LEU A 348 13.70 -15.71 7.16
C LEU A 348 14.73 -14.57 7.05
N ALA A 349 16.01 -14.88 6.92
CA ALA A 349 17.07 -13.89 6.82
C ALA A 349 18.36 -14.51 6.26
N PHE A 350 19.24 -13.63 5.74
CA PHE A 350 20.64 -13.91 5.47
C PHE A 350 21.53 -13.07 6.42
N ARG A 351 22.67 -13.61 6.88
CA ARG A 351 23.61 -12.90 7.77
C ARG A 351 25.08 -13.02 7.29
N ASN A 352 25.92 -12.09 7.73
CA ASN A 352 27.31 -11.90 7.26
C ASN A 352 28.32 -12.91 7.86
N GLY A 353 29.36 -13.23 7.09
CA GLY A 353 30.45 -14.16 7.39
C GLY A 353 30.65 -15.11 6.22
N SER A 354 30.32 -16.39 6.45
CA SER A 354 29.75 -17.28 5.43
C SER A 354 28.24 -17.00 5.38
N VAL A 355 27.57 -17.13 4.23
CA VAL A 355 26.14 -16.80 4.13
C VAL A 355 25.33 -17.68 5.08
N GLU A 356 24.97 -17.15 6.25
CA GLU A 356 24.10 -17.83 7.19
C GLU A 356 22.66 -17.63 6.74
N VAL A 357 21.88 -18.71 6.64
CA VAL A 357 20.49 -18.69 6.19
C VAL A 357 19.58 -19.25 7.26
N ASP A 358 18.65 -18.43 7.74
CA ASP A 358 17.58 -18.89 8.61
C ASP A 358 16.42 -19.41 7.74
N LEU A 359 16.17 -20.72 7.77
CA LEU A 359 15.09 -21.37 7.05
C LEU A 359 13.98 -21.80 7.99
N LYS A 360 12.74 -21.71 7.49
CA LYS A 360 11.56 -22.32 8.11
C LYS A 360 10.91 -23.26 7.12
N VAL A 361 10.92 -24.55 7.43
CA VAL A 361 10.37 -25.60 6.57
C VAL A 361 9.07 -26.11 7.17
N PHE A 362 8.04 -26.17 6.33
CA PHE A 362 6.72 -26.70 6.65
C PHE A 362 6.57 -28.04 5.94
N THR A 363 6.44 -29.12 6.70
CA THR A 363 6.36 -30.47 6.18
C THR A 363 5.08 -31.16 6.64
N VAL A 364 4.43 -31.89 5.74
CA VAL A 364 3.24 -32.69 6.02
C VAL A 364 3.66 -34.13 6.25
N ILE A 365 3.23 -34.69 7.36
CA ILE A 365 3.43 -36.10 7.72
C ILE A 365 2.11 -36.77 8.07
N ASN A 366 2.07 -38.10 7.96
CA ASN A 366 1.00 -38.88 8.55
C ASN A 366 1.31 -39.17 10.02
N ALA A 367 0.53 -38.58 10.93
CA ALA A 367 0.69 -38.68 12.38
C ALA A 367 0.50 -40.10 12.92
N ASN A 368 -0.20 -40.98 12.19
CA ASN A 368 -0.42 -42.37 12.61
C ASN A 368 0.82 -43.24 12.35
N THR A 369 1.62 -42.90 11.34
CA THR A 369 2.79 -43.69 10.92
C THR A 369 4.12 -43.05 11.31
N THR A 370 4.17 -41.73 11.39
CA THR A 370 5.41 -40.96 11.49
C THR A 370 5.38 -40.07 12.72
N LYS A 371 6.33 -40.28 13.65
CA LYS A 371 6.53 -39.39 14.80
C LYS A 371 7.26 -38.12 14.37
N GLN A 372 6.96 -37.01 15.04
CA GLN A 372 7.60 -35.71 14.80
C GLN A 372 9.12 -35.75 14.92
N VAL A 373 9.67 -36.45 15.92
CA VAL A 373 11.13 -36.58 16.11
C VAL A 373 11.81 -37.19 14.89
N LYS A 374 11.28 -38.32 14.40
CA LYS A 374 11.78 -38.97 13.18
C LYS A 374 11.68 -38.07 11.94
N THR A 375 10.70 -37.16 11.94
CA THR A 375 10.53 -36.20 10.82
C THR A 375 11.67 -35.20 10.79
N VAL A 376 12.13 -34.72 11.94
CA VAL A 376 13.26 -33.79 12.03
C VAL A 376 14.53 -34.46 11.50
N ASP A 377 14.80 -35.71 11.91
CA ASP A 377 15.97 -36.47 11.44
C ASP A 377 15.94 -36.65 9.92
N HIS A 378 14.82 -37.11 9.37
CA HIS A 378 14.65 -37.26 7.91
C HIS A 378 14.78 -35.94 7.15
N LEU A 379 14.28 -34.84 7.72
CA LEU A 379 14.37 -33.54 7.09
C LEU A 379 15.81 -33.01 7.11
N MET A 380 16.54 -33.21 8.20
CA MET A 380 17.96 -32.85 8.32
C MET A 380 18.81 -33.55 7.27
N ASP A 381 18.73 -34.88 7.21
CA ASP A 381 19.51 -35.68 6.25
C ASP A 381 19.17 -35.31 4.80
N GLY A 382 17.88 -35.12 4.51
CA GLY A 382 17.42 -34.78 3.17
C GLY A 382 17.76 -33.34 2.77
N ILE A 383 17.74 -32.35 3.67
CA ILE A 383 18.16 -30.98 3.36
C ILE A 383 19.66 -30.95 3.02
N VAL A 384 20.49 -31.63 3.82
CA VAL A 384 21.94 -31.72 3.54
C VAL A 384 22.17 -32.33 2.15
N SER A 385 21.45 -33.41 1.81
CA SER A 385 21.55 -34.06 0.50
C SER A 385 21.00 -33.20 -0.64
N ALA A 386 19.89 -32.49 -0.41
CA ALA A 386 19.25 -31.61 -1.38
C ALA A 386 20.16 -30.44 -1.77
N LEU A 387 20.77 -29.80 -0.78
CA LEU A 387 21.56 -28.59 -0.99
C LEU A 387 22.97 -28.88 -1.48
N LYS A 388 23.58 -30.03 -1.15
CA LYS A 388 24.95 -30.41 -1.58
C LYS A 388 25.20 -30.30 -3.09
N LYS A 389 24.17 -30.39 -3.93
CA LYS A 389 24.30 -30.28 -5.39
C LYS A 389 24.45 -28.85 -5.89
N GLU A 390 23.88 -27.88 -5.17
CA GLU A 390 23.77 -26.48 -5.61
C GLU A 390 24.52 -25.51 -4.67
N PHE A 391 24.76 -25.92 -3.42
CA PHE A 391 25.37 -25.10 -2.37
C PHE A 391 26.39 -25.90 -1.57
N LYS A 392 27.50 -25.25 -1.22
CA LYS A 392 28.48 -25.80 -0.28
C LYS A 392 28.05 -25.48 1.15
N VAL A 393 27.15 -26.31 1.68
CA VAL A 393 26.69 -26.18 3.08
C VAL A 393 27.75 -26.74 4.02
N THR A 394 28.27 -25.90 4.93
CA THR A 394 29.31 -26.27 5.90
C THR A 394 28.75 -26.66 7.27
N SER A 395 27.59 -26.09 7.64
CA SER A 395 26.92 -26.38 8.91
C SER A 395 25.41 -26.29 8.76
N ILE A 396 24.70 -27.09 9.56
CA ILE A 396 23.25 -27.07 9.70
C ILE A 396 22.89 -27.25 11.17
N ILE A 397 22.02 -26.38 11.69
CA ILE A 397 21.55 -26.39 13.06
C ILE A 397 20.02 -26.40 13.03
N VAL A 398 19.40 -27.25 13.85
CA VAL A 398 17.95 -27.21 14.12
C VAL A 398 17.71 -26.31 15.33
N LEU A 399 16.82 -25.34 15.20
CA LEU A 399 16.52 -24.34 16.24
C LEU A 399 15.25 -24.65 17.02
#